data_AF-G2GY57-F1
#
_entry.id   AF-G2GY57-F1
#
_cell.length_a   1.000
_cell.length_b   1.000
_cell.length_c   1.000
_cell.angle_alpha   90.00
_cell.angle_beta   90.00
_cell.angle_gamma   90.00
#
_symmetry.space_group_name_H-M   'P 1'
#
loop_
_entity.id
_entity.type
_entity.pdbx_description
1 polymer ?
#
loop_
_entity_poly.entity_id
_entity_poly.type
_entity_poly.pdbx_seq_one_letter_code
_entity_poly.pdbx_strand_id
1 'polypeptide(L)'
;MIQGHAPKLNKIDFLFSGAGTKLTIGEKIQLEYNYQDEDGDADDSANHIEWYAITSTGEKQLPATDISNTLAPDNSATGKSTLTIPTSALGATGFKVKIIPTSLTGIPSISETITIDDIAANPHGTSISVTGPVGFGDKLPSHIVPGIYASTDTGFTTNLIGNPASLQVNNKYIFKLFDNGQDITDRVNYTWYLEGKSATDGKTGAFNTGVKNTDYTVPANITATLITGSIDGAQGFSLAVDYE
;
A
#
# COMPACT_ATOMS: atom_id res chain seq x y z
N MET A 1 29.39 -42.28 10.49
CA MET A 1 28.43 -41.25 10.04
C MET A 1 29.21 -39.96 9.95
N ILE A 2 29.29 -39.35 8.77
CA ILE A 2 29.65 -37.92 8.69
C ILE A 2 28.34 -37.21 9.02
N GLN A 3 28.35 -36.41 10.09
CA GLN A 3 27.20 -35.58 10.45
C GLN A 3 27.21 -34.40 9.48
N GLY A 4 26.14 -34.24 8.69
CA GLY A 4 26.00 -33.08 7.82
C GLY A 4 25.64 -31.82 8.63
N HIS A 5 25.83 -30.67 8.01
CA HIS A 5 25.67 -29.36 8.60
C HIS A 5 24.36 -28.74 8.11
N ALA A 6 23.61 -28.12 9.02
CA ALA A 6 22.42 -27.38 8.62
C ALA A 6 22.82 -26.10 7.87
N PRO A 7 22.05 -25.67 6.86
CA PRO A 7 22.25 -24.38 6.22
C PRO A 7 22.07 -23.23 7.21
N LYS A 8 22.71 -22.09 6.96
CA LYS A 8 22.71 -20.91 7.82
C LYS A 8 22.68 -19.64 6.98
N LEU A 9 22.24 -18.55 7.60
CA LEU A 9 22.40 -17.20 7.05
C LEU A 9 23.36 -16.43 7.95
N ASN A 10 24.36 -15.78 7.36
CA ASN A 10 25.36 -15.01 8.13
C ASN A 10 25.21 -13.49 7.97
N LYS A 11 24.32 -13.05 7.07
CA LYS A 11 23.98 -11.65 6.82
C LYS A 11 22.54 -11.59 6.34
N ILE A 12 21.78 -10.64 6.88
CA ILE A 12 20.41 -10.33 6.48
C ILE A 12 20.32 -8.81 6.46
N ASP A 13 20.27 -8.22 5.28
CA ASP A 13 20.15 -6.78 5.07
C ASP A 13 18.84 -6.43 4.39
N PHE A 14 18.32 -5.25 4.70
CA PHE A 14 17.21 -4.68 3.98
C PHE A 14 17.63 -3.45 3.17
N LEU A 15 17.10 -3.39 1.94
CA LEU A 15 17.23 -2.28 1.02
C LEU A 15 15.84 -1.80 0.64
N PHE A 16 15.64 -0.47 0.67
CA PHE A 16 14.41 0.16 0.23
C PHE A 16 14.66 0.93 -1.06
N SER A 17 13.81 0.69 -2.08
CA SER A 17 13.95 1.38 -3.38
C SER A 17 13.05 2.61 -3.50
N GLY A 18 12.44 3.06 -2.41
CA GLY A 18 11.57 4.24 -2.40
C GLY A 18 12.34 5.55 -2.27
N ALA A 19 11.70 6.64 -2.65
CA ALA A 19 12.30 7.99 -2.63
C ALA A 19 11.86 8.85 -1.43
N GLY A 20 10.86 8.37 -0.68
CA GLY A 20 10.20 9.13 0.38
C GLY A 20 10.63 8.75 1.81
N THR A 21 10.04 9.48 2.76
CA THR A 21 10.13 9.17 4.20
C THR A 21 8.98 8.29 4.69
N LYS A 22 8.13 7.82 3.78
CA LYS A 22 6.99 6.94 4.05
C LYS A 22 7.03 5.76 3.09
N LEU A 23 6.46 4.64 3.53
CA LEU A 23 6.24 3.46 2.69
C LEU A 23 5.02 3.70 1.80
N THR A 24 5.14 3.43 0.50
CA THR A 24 4.02 3.61 -0.44
C THR A 24 3.74 2.36 -1.27
N ILE A 25 2.47 2.21 -1.67
CA ILE A 25 2.04 1.09 -2.54
C ILE A 25 2.87 1.08 -3.83
N GLY A 26 3.41 -0.09 -4.18
CA GLY A 26 4.20 -0.32 -5.39
C GLY A 26 5.71 -0.10 -5.25
N GLU A 27 6.18 0.53 -4.16
CA GLU A 27 7.61 0.56 -3.83
C GLU A 27 8.09 -0.83 -3.41
N LYS A 28 9.42 -1.04 -3.44
CA LYS A 28 10.02 -2.34 -3.16
C LYS A 28 10.87 -2.32 -1.90
N ILE A 29 10.72 -3.37 -1.12
CA ILE A 29 11.59 -3.73 -0.02
C ILE A 29 12.31 -5.01 -0.42
N GLN A 30 13.64 -4.97 -0.44
CA GLN A 30 14.48 -6.11 -0.77
C GLN A 30 15.22 -6.57 0.47
N LEU A 31 15.00 -7.83 0.84
CA LEU A 31 15.89 -8.60 1.70
C LEU A 31 17.04 -9.12 0.84
N GLU A 32 18.27 -8.91 1.30
CA GLU A 32 19.45 -9.62 0.84
C GLU A 32 19.95 -10.53 1.97
N TYR A 33 20.16 -11.81 1.67
CA TYR A 33 20.69 -12.75 2.62
C TYR A 33 21.89 -13.50 2.05
N ASN A 34 22.87 -13.78 2.88
CA ASN A 34 24.01 -14.60 2.48
C ASN A 34 23.80 -16.02 2.97
N TYR A 35 23.62 -16.93 2.02
CA TYR A 35 23.40 -18.34 2.29
C TYR A 35 24.74 -19.05 2.50
N GLN A 36 24.81 -19.90 3.54
CA GLN A 36 25.96 -20.74 3.82
C GLN A 36 25.54 -22.16 4.18
N ASP A 37 26.28 -23.12 3.65
CA ASP A 37 26.16 -24.53 3.94
C ASP A 37 27.56 -25.14 3.97
N GLU A 38 27.99 -25.70 5.11
CA GLU A 38 29.37 -26.17 5.28
C GLU A 38 29.68 -27.42 4.41
N ASP A 39 28.65 -28.13 3.96
CA ASP A 39 28.77 -29.29 3.07
C ASP A 39 28.80 -28.88 1.58
N GLY A 40 28.53 -27.60 1.29
CA GLY A 40 28.61 -27.03 -0.06
C GLY A 40 27.32 -27.14 -0.85
N ASP A 41 26.20 -27.44 -0.20
CA ASP A 41 24.90 -27.57 -0.86
C ASP A 41 24.38 -26.20 -1.35
N ALA A 42 23.60 -26.24 -2.44
CA ALA A 42 22.98 -25.03 -3.00
C ALA A 42 21.76 -24.57 -2.18
N ASP A 43 21.44 -23.29 -2.28
CA ASP A 43 20.25 -22.68 -1.66
C ASP A 43 18.95 -23.17 -2.31
N ASP A 44 17.94 -23.50 -1.50
CA ASP A 44 16.56 -23.79 -1.91
C ASP A 44 15.54 -23.03 -1.02
N SER A 45 15.95 -21.89 -0.45
CA SER A 45 15.13 -21.11 0.49
C SER A 45 13.99 -20.33 -0.18
N ALA A 46 13.89 -20.29 -1.51
CA ALA A 46 12.95 -19.42 -2.24
C ALA A 46 11.48 -19.62 -1.86
N ASN A 47 11.05 -20.82 -1.46
CA ASN A 47 9.67 -21.07 -1.02
C ASN A 47 9.48 -20.96 0.50
N HIS A 48 10.52 -20.54 1.21
CA HIS A 48 10.60 -20.52 2.66
C HIS A 48 10.88 -19.11 3.21
N ILE A 49 10.55 -18.08 2.41
CA ILE A 49 10.61 -16.68 2.79
C ILE A 49 9.19 -16.11 2.78
N GLU A 50 8.75 -15.65 3.94
CA GLU A 50 7.41 -15.13 4.14
C GLU A 50 7.49 -13.67 4.61
N TRP A 51 6.69 -12.81 3.98
CA TRP A 51 6.53 -11.42 4.37
C TRP A 51 5.19 -11.19 5.03
N TYR A 52 5.17 -10.31 6.02
CA TYR A 52 3.98 -9.95 6.77
C TYR A 52 3.89 -8.42 6.88
N ALA A 53 2.70 -7.87 6.69
CA ALA A 53 2.40 -6.50 7.05
C ALA A 53 2.00 -6.42 8.53
N ILE A 54 2.55 -5.44 9.25
CA ILE A 54 2.20 -5.15 10.64
C ILE A 54 1.07 -4.11 10.63
N THR A 55 -0.12 -4.49 11.09
CA THR A 55 -1.31 -3.62 11.10
C THR A 55 -1.73 -3.32 12.53
N SER A 56 -2.62 -2.34 12.72
CA SER A 56 -3.24 -2.06 14.04
C SER A 56 -4.01 -3.25 14.62
N THR A 57 -4.43 -4.20 13.77
CA THR A 57 -5.15 -5.42 14.15
C THR A 57 -4.25 -6.65 14.32
N GLY A 58 -2.94 -6.52 14.07
CA GLY A 58 -1.96 -7.61 14.13
C GLY A 58 -1.20 -7.84 12.83
N GLU A 59 -0.50 -8.97 12.75
CA GLU A 59 0.29 -9.36 11.56
C GLU A 59 -0.61 -9.99 10.50
N LYS A 60 -0.43 -9.59 9.24
CA LYS A 60 -1.10 -10.17 8.08
C LYS A 60 -0.07 -10.68 7.10
N GLN A 61 -0.09 -11.98 6.83
CA GLN A 61 0.78 -12.57 5.80
C GLN A 61 0.44 -11.99 4.42
N LEU A 62 1.49 -11.64 3.68
CA LEU A 62 1.36 -11.11 2.33
C LEU A 62 1.37 -12.25 1.30
N PRO A 63 0.59 -12.14 0.21
CA PRO A 63 0.58 -13.13 -0.86
C PRO A 63 1.97 -13.34 -1.47
N ALA A 64 2.30 -14.59 -1.80
CA ALA A 64 3.53 -14.92 -2.53
C ALA A 64 3.62 -14.23 -3.91
N THR A 65 2.48 -13.82 -4.50
CA THR A 65 2.44 -13.08 -5.77
C THR A 65 3.08 -11.70 -5.70
N ASP A 66 3.19 -11.13 -4.49
CA ASP A 66 3.81 -9.82 -4.26
C ASP A 66 5.32 -9.93 -3.98
N ILE A 67 5.85 -11.16 -3.94
CA ILE A 67 7.22 -11.50 -3.53
C ILE A 67 7.95 -12.13 -4.72
N SER A 68 9.14 -11.63 -5.02
CA SER A 68 10.04 -12.21 -6.01
C SER A 68 11.34 -12.65 -5.35
N ASN A 69 11.64 -13.95 -5.42
CA ASN A 69 12.81 -14.55 -4.79
C ASN A 69 13.86 -14.92 -5.84
N THR A 70 15.12 -14.72 -5.50
CA THR A 70 16.28 -15.19 -6.26
C THR A 70 17.19 -15.93 -5.30
N LEU A 71 17.40 -17.23 -5.54
CA LEU A 71 18.27 -18.06 -4.72
C LEU A 71 19.71 -17.55 -4.77
N ALA A 72 20.48 -17.80 -3.70
CA ALA A 72 21.92 -17.63 -3.76
C ALA A 72 22.49 -18.63 -4.80
N PRO A 73 23.30 -18.18 -5.78
CA PRO A 73 23.80 -19.05 -6.84
C PRO A 73 24.77 -20.13 -6.35
N ASP A 74 25.44 -19.91 -5.23
CA ASP A 74 26.36 -20.84 -4.60
C ASP A 74 26.50 -20.58 -3.10
N ASN A 75 27.24 -21.47 -2.44
CA ASN A 75 27.57 -21.41 -1.03
C ASN A 75 28.49 -20.19 -0.77
N SER A 76 27.98 -19.19 -0.04
CA SER A 76 28.56 -17.85 0.21
C SER A 76 28.17 -16.73 -0.77
N ALA A 77 27.25 -16.98 -1.70
CA ALA A 77 26.63 -15.91 -2.48
C ALA A 77 25.36 -15.34 -1.80
N THR A 78 24.89 -14.22 -2.37
CA THR A 78 23.73 -13.49 -1.88
C THR A 78 22.46 -13.94 -2.58
N GLY A 79 21.51 -14.47 -1.82
CA GLY A 79 20.12 -14.63 -2.22
C GLY A 79 19.31 -13.36 -1.93
N LYS A 80 18.15 -13.24 -2.58
CA LYS A 80 17.30 -12.05 -2.52
C LYS A 80 15.83 -12.42 -2.38
N SER A 81 15.10 -11.63 -1.59
CA SER A 81 13.64 -11.64 -1.57
C SER A 81 13.12 -10.23 -1.67
N THR A 82 12.36 -9.93 -2.72
CA THR A 82 11.85 -8.58 -3.00
C THR A 82 10.35 -8.56 -2.84
N LEU A 83 9.86 -7.85 -1.84
CA LEU A 83 8.45 -7.51 -1.67
C LEU A 83 8.14 -6.24 -2.48
N THR A 84 7.15 -6.31 -3.37
CA THR A 84 6.48 -5.12 -3.91
C THR A 84 5.30 -4.79 -3.01
N ILE A 85 5.30 -3.62 -2.36
CA ILE A 85 4.31 -3.27 -1.33
C ILE A 85 2.88 -3.30 -1.94
N PRO A 86 2.02 -4.24 -1.52
CA PRO A 86 0.70 -4.41 -2.13
C PRO A 86 -0.37 -3.55 -1.43
N THR A 87 -1.49 -3.31 -2.10
CA THR A 87 -2.66 -2.61 -1.52
C THR A 87 -3.24 -3.29 -0.29
N SER A 88 -2.99 -4.59 -0.13
CA SER A 88 -3.39 -5.37 1.03
C SER A 88 -2.63 -4.98 2.31
N ALA A 89 -1.53 -4.21 2.16
CA ALA A 89 -0.72 -3.63 3.22
C ALA A 89 -1.04 -2.15 3.49
N LEU A 90 -2.07 -1.56 2.87
CA LEU A 90 -2.48 -0.19 3.14
C LEU A 90 -2.73 0.02 4.65
N GLY A 91 -2.19 1.10 5.20
CA GLY A 91 -2.23 1.41 6.63
C GLY A 91 -1.24 0.62 7.51
N ALA A 92 -0.45 -0.31 6.95
CA ALA A 92 0.54 -1.06 7.73
C ALA A 92 1.63 -0.14 8.29
N THR A 93 2.04 -0.36 9.54
CA THR A 93 3.04 0.45 10.23
C THR A 93 4.47 -0.01 9.98
N GLY A 94 4.65 -1.25 9.53
CA GLY A 94 5.94 -1.87 9.26
C GLY A 94 5.78 -3.24 8.59
N PHE A 95 6.89 -3.93 8.41
CA PHE A 95 6.94 -5.25 7.79
C PHE A 95 7.78 -6.21 8.62
N LYS A 96 7.36 -7.47 8.63
CA LYS A 96 8.06 -8.59 9.25
C LYS A 96 8.44 -9.60 8.19
N VAL A 97 9.56 -10.28 8.42
CA VAL A 97 10.03 -11.36 7.55
C VAL A 97 10.34 -12.60 8.37
N LYS A 98 9.93 -13.76 7.86
CA LYS A 98 10.41 -15.07 8.32
C LYS A 98 11.15 -15.75 7.19
N ILE A 99 12.31 -16.32 7.49
CA ILE A 99 13.10 -17.11 6.55
C ILE A 99 13.50 -18.44 7.21
N ILE A 100 13.30 -19.54 6.49
CA ILE A 100 13.82 -20.85 6.88
C ILE A 100 14.93 -21.22 5.87
N PRO A 101 16.21 -21.13 6.26
CA PRO A 101 17.31 -21.52 5.40
C PRO A 101 17.15 -22.97 5.00
N THR A 102 17.17 -23.23 3.70
CA THR A 102 16.91 -24.55 3.13
C THR A 102 18.00 -24.89 2.12
N SER A 103 18.59 -26.07 2.24
CA SER A 103 19.55 -26.60 1.30
C SER A 103 18.88 -27.56 0.32
N LEU A 104 19.31 -27.53 -0.94
CA LEU A 104 18.73 -28.33 -2.01
C LEU A 104 18.97 -29.84 -1.82
N THR A 105 20.15 -30.20 -1.33
CA THR A 105 20.62 -31.59 -1.22
C THR A 105 21.13 -32.00 0.15
N GLY A 106 21.22 -31.06 1.10
CA GLY A 106 21.86 -31.29 2.38
C GLY A 106 21.03 -32.11 3.36
N ILE A 107 21.73 -32.69 4.34
CA ILE A 107 21.12 -33.44 5.43
C ILE A 107 21.75 -32.94 6.74
N PRO A 108 21.04 -32.15 7.57
CA PRO A 108 19.64 -31.74 7.41
C PRO A 108 19.43 -30.69 6.31
N SER A 109 18.28 -30.74 5.64
CA SER A 109 17.95 -29.84 4.53
C SER A 109 17.36 -28.50 4.97
N ILE A 110 17.00 -28.36 6.25
CA ILE A 110 16.39 -27.14 6.80
C ILE A 110 17.08 -26.76 8.11
N SER A 111 17.07 -25.47 8.40
CA SER A 111 17.59 -24.90 9.64
C SER A 111 16.49 -24.27 10.49
N GLU A 112 16.88 -23.61 11.58
CA GLU A 112 15.96 -22.85 12.42
C GLU A 112 15.36 -21.67 11.64
N THR A 113 14.10 -21.34 11.97
CA THR A 113 13.43 -20.17 11.42
C THR A 113 14.08 -18.90 11.98
N ILE A 114 14.56 -18.04 11.09
CA ILE A 114 15.01 -16.70 11.44
C ILE A 114 13.84 -15.75 11.23
N THR A 115 13.53 -14.97 12.27
CA THR A 115 12.43 -13.99 12.25
C THR A 115 12.99 -12.59 12.46
N ILE A 116 12.66 -11.68 11.56
CA ILE A 116 12.84 -10.24 11.74
C ILE A 116 11.46 -9.66 12.00
N ASP A 117 11.16 -9.37 13.27
CA ASP A 117 9.85 -8.88 13.70
C ASP A 117 9.49 -7.50 13.13
N ASP A 118 10.48 -6.66 12.84
CA ASP A 118 10.32 -5.42 12.10
C ASP A 118 11.59 -5.11 11.30
N ILE A 119 11.45 -4.86 9.99
CA ILE A 119 12.55 -4.46 9.10
C ILE A 119 13.24 -3.16 9.52
N ALA A 120 12.59 -2.33 10.34
CA ALA A 120 13.17 -1.11 10.91
C ALA A 120 14.07 -1.37 12.13
N ALA A 121 14.01 -2.56 12.71
CA ALA A 121 14.78 -2.98 13.87
C ALA A 121 15.48 -4.33 13.62
N ASN A 122 16.10 -4.48 12.45
CA ASN A 122 16.78 -5.71 12.05
C ASN A 122 18.06 -5.95 12.89
N PRO A 123 18.12 -7.01 13.71
CA PRO A 123 19.30 -7.30 14.54
C PRO A 123 20.42 -8.02 13.76
N HIS A 124 20.16 -8.45 12.52
CA HIS A 124 21.06 -9.29 11.72
C HIS A 124 21.83 -8.54 10.63
N GLY A 125 21.64 -7.21 10.54
CA GLY A 125 22.30 -6.40 9.52
C GLY A 125 21.65 -5.02 9.36
N THR A 126 21.61 -4.55 8.12
CA THR A 126 21.07 -3.24 7.76
C THR A 126 19.55 -3.24 7.90
N SER A 127 19.03 -2.18 8.54
CA SER A 127 17.59 -1.93 8.69
C SER A 127 17.11 -0.86 7.72
N ILE A 128 15.80 -0.77 7.49
CA ILE A 128 15.16 0.35 6.79
C ILE A 128 14.58 1.32 7.81
N SER A 129 15.02 2.59 7.81
CA SER A 129 14.50 3.59 8.76
C SER A 129 13.13 4.16 8.39
N VAL A 130 12.62 3.84 7.19
CA VAL A 130 11.31 4.29 6.71
C VAL A 130 10.23 3.45 7.38
N THR A 131 9.32 4.11 8.06
CA THR A 131 8.20 3.48 8.78
C THR A 131 6.87 3.90 8.18
N GLY A 132 5.81 3.16 8.51
CA GLY A 132 4.46 3.45 8.02
C GLY A 132 3.80 4.67 8.68
N PRO A 133 2.49 4.87 8.45
CA PRO A 133 1.59 3.97 7.73
C PRO A 133 1.90 3.93 6.23
N VAL A 134 1.74 2.74 5.63
CA VAL A 134 1.75 2.56 4.18
C VAL A 134 0.58 3.33 3.58
N GLY A 135 0.85 4.21 2.62
CA GLY A 135 -0.17 5.00 1.93
C GLY A 135 -0.03 4.98 0.41
N PHE A 136 -0.86 5.75 -0.27
CA PHE A 136 -0.62 6.11 -1.67
C PHE A 136 0.46 7.20 -1.71
N GLY A 137 1.50 7.00 -2.52
CA GLY A 137 2.50 8.05 -2.76
C GLY A 137 1.93 9.22 -3.58
N ASP A 138 2.77 10.17 -3.97
CA ASP A 138 2.36 11.35 -4.76
C ASP A 138 1.68 10.99 -6.10
N LYS A 139 1.93 9.78 -6.60
CA LYS A 139 1.31 9.24 -7.80
C LYS A 139 0.65 7.92 -7.47
N LEU A 140 -0.65 7.84 -7.76
CA LEU A 140 -1.37 6.58 -7.66
C LEU A 140 -0.84 5.54 -8.67
N PRO A 141 -0.67 4.28 -8.24
CA PRO A 141 -0.43 3.18 -9.16
C PRO A 141 -1.56 3.08 -10.19
N SER A 142 -1.23 2.69 -11.43
CA SER A 142 -2.20 2.67 -12.55
C SER A 142 -3.35 1.67 -12.37
N HIS A 143 -3.17 0.67 -11.50
CA HIS A 143 -4.22 -0.28 -11.15
C HIS A 143 -5.20 0.26 -10.09
N ILE A 144 -4.88 1.40 -9.46
CA ILE A 144 -5.76 2.10 -8.53
C ILE A 144 -6.56 3.15 -9.26
N VAL A 145 -7.88 3.02 -9.20
CA VAL A 145 -8.82 3.91 -9.90
C VAL A 145 -9.78 4.52 -8.89
N PRO A 146 -9.61 5.81 -8.53
CA PRO A 146 -10.62 6.53 -7.76
C PRO A 146 -11.80 6.89 -8.65
N GLY A 147 -12.98 6.98 -8.07
CA GLY A 147 -14.16 7.44 -8.76
C GLY A 147 -15.20 8.08 -7.86
N ILE A 148 -15.90 9.05 -8.43
CA ILE A 148 -17.06 9.69 -7.82
C ILE A 148 -18.26 9.35 -8.70
N TYR A 149 -19.32 8.83 -8.11
CA TYR A 149 -20.50 8.34 -8.81
C TYR A 149 -21.75 8.95 -8.21
N ALA A 150 -22.79 9.16 -9.03
CA ALA A 150 -24.11 9.44 -8.48
C ALA A 150 -24.58 8.21 -7.69
N SER A 151 -25.28 8.39 -6.57
CA SER A 151 -25.75 7.26 -5.75
C SER A 151 -26.76 6.36 -6.48
N THR A 152 -27.34 6.84 -7.58
CA THR A 152 -28.22 6.09 -8.47
C THR A 152 -27.47 5.20 -9.45
N ASP A 153 -26.18 5.46 -9.69
CA ASP A 153 -25.30 4.61 -10.53
C ASP A 153 -24.77 3.44 -9.71
N THR A 154 -25.66 2.46 -9.48
CA THR A 154 -25.34 1.25 -8.71
C THR A 154 -24.32 0.33 -9.39
N GLY A 155 -24.04 0.56 -10.68
CA GLY A 155 -23.02 -0.18 -11.44
C GLY A 155 -21.65 0.51 -11.45
N PHE A 156 -21.52 1.71 -10.88
CA PHE A 156 -20.29 2.51 -10.87
C PHE A 156 -19.67 2.66 -12.27
N THR A 157 -20.52 2.95 -13.26
CA THR A 157 -20.13 3.00 -14.68
C THR A 157 -19.76 4.40 -15.17
N THR A 158 -20.32 5.43 -14.53
CA THR A 158 -20.15 6.84 -14.92
C THR A 158 -19.29 7.55 -13.87
N ASN A 159 -17.97 7.43 -14.00
CA ASN A 159 -17.04 8.15 -13.14
C ASN A 159 -17.09 9.66 -13.46
N LEU A 160 -17.36 10.47 -12.43
CA LEU A 160 -17.46 11.93 -12.53
C LEU A 160 -16.11 12.63 -12.34
N ILE A 161 -15.06 11.94 -11.89
CA ILE A 161 -13.72 12.52 -11.80
C ILE A 161 -13.22 12.85 -13.22
N GLY A 162 -12.81 14.10 -13.43
CA GLY A 162 -12.36 14.59 -14.74
C GLY A 162 -13.48 14.75 -15.78
N ASN A 163 -14.73 14.46 -15.42
CA ASN A 163 -15.89 14.65 -16.27
C ASN A 163 -16.76 15.78 -15.68
N PRO A 164 -16.75 16.98 -16.29
CA PRO A 164 -17.45 18.14 -15.75
C PRO A 164 -18.98 17.99 -15.92
N ALA A 165 -19.60 17.19 -15.05
CA ALA A 165 -21.04 17.17 -14.87
C ALA A 165 -21.43 18.27 -13.87
N SER A 166 -22.50 19.00 -14.16
CA SER A 166 -23.04 19.96 -13.20
C SER A 166 -23.53 19.23 -11.95
N LEU A 167 -23.05 19.65 -10.78
CA LEU A 167 -23.53 19.13 -9.50
C LEU A 167 -25.02 19.43 -9.34
N GLN A 168 -25.79 18.42 -8.97
CA GLN A 168 -27.21 18.56 -8.74
C GLN A 168 -27.48 18.69 -7.24
N VAL A 169 -28.10 19.79 -6.85
CA VAL A 169 -28.52 20.03 -5.46
C VAL A 169 -29.46 18.93 -4.99
N ASN A 170 -29.30 18.49 -3.74
CA ASN A 170 -29.98 17.37 -3.10
C ASN A 170 -29.70 15.99 -3.70
N ASN A 171 -28.83 15.88 -4.70
CA ASN A 171 -28.33 14.58 -5.14
C ASN A 171 -27.22 14.10 -4.22
N LYS A 172 -27.16 12.78 -4.09
CA LYS A 172 -26.16 12.07 -3.32
C LYS A 172 -25.11 11.45 -4.25
N TYR A 173 -23.87 11.49 -3.80
CA TYR A 173 -22.70 11.00 -4.51
C TYR A 173 -21.89 10.07 -3.62
N ILE A 174 -21.31 9.05 -4.23
CA ILE A 174 -20.57 7.97 -3.59
C ILE A 174 -19.14 8.03 -4.11
N PHE A 175 -18.17 7.95 -3.19
CA PHE A 175 -16.77 7.74 -3.54
C PHE A 175 -16.48 6.25 -3.57
N LYS A 176 -15.73 5.82 -4.58
CA LYS A 176 -15.17 4.47 -4.67
C LYS A 176 -13.69 4.52 -5.01
N LEU A 177 -12.94 3.60 -4.44
CA LEU A 177 -11.55 3.34 -4.81
C LEU A 177 -11.44 1.88 -5.23
N PHE A 178 -10.98 1.64 -6.45
CA PHE A 178 -10.82 0.29 -6.99
C PHE A 178 -9.35 -0.09 -7.15
N ASP A 179 -9.01 -1.33 -6.83
CA ASP A 179 -7.73 -1.95 -7.15
C ASP A 179 -7.97 -3.13 -8.10
N ASN A 180 -7.53 -3.01 -9.36
CA ASN A 180 -7.81 -4.00 -10.42
C ASN A 180 -9.30 -4.40 -10.48
N GLY A 181 -10.21 -3.44 -10.26
CA GLY A 181 -11.66 -3.63 -10.27
C GLY A 181 -12.26 -4.15 -8.96
N GLN A 182 -11.47 -4.44 -7.93
CA GLN A 182 -11.97 -4.75 -6.59
C GLN A 182 -12.17 -3.47 -5.78
N ASP A 183 -13.33 -3.32 -5.14
CA ASP A 183 -13.61 -2.18 -4.26
C ASP A 183 -12.77 -2.28 -2.98
N ILE A 184 -11.97 -1.26 -2.72
CA ILE A 184 -11.10 -1.13 -1.54
C ILE A 184 -11.41 0.16 -0.75
N THR A 185 -12.57 0.76 -0.97
CA THR A 185 -12.97 2.04 -0.35
C THR A 185 -12.99 1.96 1.18
N ASP A 186 -13.27 0.79 1.74
CA ASP A 186 -13.29 0.54 3.17
C ASP A 186 -11.90 0.55 3.83
N ARG A 187 -10.83 0.58 3.03
CA ARG A 187 -9.44 0.60 3.52
C ARG A 187 -8.85 2.00 3.62
N VAL A 188 -9.56 3.02 3.13
CA VAL A 188 -9.10 4.41 3.15
C VAL A 188 -10.01 5.26 4.01
N ASN A 189 -9.43 6.30 4.60
CA ASN A 189 -10.23 7.42 5.08
C ASN A 189 -10.34 8.45 3.97
N TYR A 190 -11.48 9.13 3.87
CA TYR A 190 -11.68 10.15 2.87
C TYR A 190 -12.59 11.28 3.34
N THR A 191 -12.37 12.48 2.80
CA THR A 191 -13.13 13.69 3.07
C THR A 191 -13.57 14.34 1.76
N TRP A 192 -14.82 14.80 1.71
CA TRP A 192 -15.37 15.47 0.54
C TRP A 192 -15.03 16.96 0.50
N TYR A 193 -14.73 17.45 -0.69
CA TYR A 193 -14.47 18.85 -0.99
C TYR A 193 -15.31 19.34 -2.15
N LEU A 194 -15.61 20.64 -2.14
CA LEU A 194 -16.08 21.38 -3.30
C LEU A 194 -14.89 22.13 -3.88
N GLU A 195 -14.41 21.71 -5.05
CA GLU A 195 -13.22 22.28 -5.69
C GLU A 195 -13.58 22.95 -7.01
N GLY A 196 -13.06 24.15 -7.23
CA GLY A 196 -13.28 24.87 -8.48
C GLY A 196 -13.36 26.37 -8.28
N LYS A 197 -14.12 27.02 -9.16
CA LYS A 197 -14.23 28.48 -9.23
C LYS A 197 -15.67 28.89 -9.54
N SER A 198 -16.26 29.70 -8.67
CA SER A 198 -17.56 30.33 -8.91
C SER A 198 -17.52 31.18 -10.18
N ALA A 199 -18.60 31.08 -10.97
CA ALA A 199 -18.75 31.85 -12.19
C ALA A 199 -19.14 33.30 -11.92
N THR A 200 -19.93 33.54 -10.86
CA THR A 200 -20.49 34.86 -10.58
C THR A 200 -19.57 35.75 -9.75
N ASP A 201 -18.97 35.23 -8.67
CA ASP A 201 -18.11 36.01 -7.77
C ASP A 201 -16.61 35.68 -7.90
N GLY A 202 -16.26 34.73 -8.77
CA GLY A 202 -14.89 34.38 -9.09
C GLY A 202 -14.12 33.66 -7.97
N LYS A 203 -14.80 33.31 -6.87
CA LYS A 203 -14.19 32.67 -5.72
C LYS A 203 -13.67 31.29 -6.08
N THR A 204 -12.40 31.04 -5.78
CA THR A 204 -11.68 29.81 -6.14
C THR A 204 -11.20 29.12 -4.88
N GLY A 205 -11.26 27.79 -4.84
CA GLY A 205 -10.69 27.02 -3.73
C GLY A 205 -11.12 25.55 -3.73
N ALA A 206 -10.55 24.81 -2.78
CA ALA A 206 -10.97 23.47 -2.37
C ALA A 206 -11.60 23.57 -0.97
N PHE A 207 -12.92 23.63 -0.91
CA PHE A 207 -13.67 23.86 0.32
C PHE A 207 -14.04 22.55 0.99
N ASN A 208 -13.50 22.32 2.20
CA ASN A 208 -13.81 21.13 2.99
C ASN A 208 -15.28 21.14 3.42
N THR A 209 -16.01 20.09 3.07
CA THR A 209 -17.44 19.97 3.41
C THR A 209 -17.70 19.47 4.84
N GLY A 210 -16.68 18.94 5.50
CA GLY A 210 -16.77 18.26 6.79
C GLY A 210 -17.30 16.82 6.72
N VAL A 211 -17.76 16.36 5.55
CA VAL A 211 -18.31 15.01 5.36
C VAL A 211 -17.17 14.02 5.12
N LYS A 212 -17.08 13.00 5.98
CA LYS A 212 -16.01 12.00 5.99
C LYS A 212 -16.55 10.57 5.93
N ASN A 213 -15.85 9.69 5.21
CA ASN A 213 -16.09 8.24 5.19
C ASN A 213 -17.55 7.84 4.92
N THR A 214 -18.29 8.66 4.16
CA THR A 214 -19.70 8.43 3.84
C THR A 214 -20.09 9.17 2.58
N ASP A 215 -21.28 8.88 2.06
CA ASP A 215 -21.84 9.53 0.88
C ASP A 215 -22.05 11.03 1.11
N TYR A 216 -21.79 11.84 0.08
CA TYR A 216 -22.03 13.27 0.14
C TYR A 216 -23.33 13.64 -0.56
N THR A 217 -24.20 14.36 0.14
CA THR A 217 -25.39 14.98 -0.47
C THR A 217 -25.10 16.45 -0.72
N VAL A 218 -25.17 16.89 -1.98
CA VAL A 218 -24.96 18.30 -2.32
C VAL A 218 -26.05 19.12 -1.62
N PRO A 219 -25.69 20.02 -0.71
CA PRO A 219 -26.69 20.74 0.06
C PRO A 219 -27.38 21.81 -0.78
N ALA A 220 -28.52 22.32 -0.29
CA ALA A 220 -29.16 23.49 -0.87
C ALA A 220 -28.18 24.68 -0.95
N ASN A 221 -28.33 25.53 -1.98
CA ASN A 221 -27.40 26.63 -2.25
C ASN A 221 -27.11 27.50 -1.02
N ILE A 222 -28.12 27.84 -0.21
CA ILE A 222 -27.94 28.66 0.98
C ILE A 222 -26.98 28.03 2.01
N THR A 223 -27.07 26.72 2.18
CA THR A 223 -26.18 25.95 3.07
C THR A 223 -24.80 25.79 2.41
N ALA A 224 -24.75 25.56 1.10
CA ALA A 224 -23.50 25.48 0.35
C ALA A 224 -22.70 26.79 0.40
N THR A 225 -23.38 27.95 0.43
CA THR A 225 -22.73 29.26 0.62
C THR A 225 -22.00 29.35 1.97
N LEU A 226 -22.43 28.64 3.01
CA LEU A 226 -21.70 28.60 4.28
C LEU A 226 -20.38 27.80 4.17
N ILE A 227 -20.29 26.89 3.20
CA ILE A 227 -19.10 26.06 2.93
C ILE A 227 -18.13 26.80 2.01
N THR A 228 -18.62 27.29 0.86
CA THR A 228 -17.78 27.92 -0.17
C THR A 228 -17.57 29.41 0.07
N GLY A 229 -18.44 30.04 0.85
CA GLY A 229 -18.52 31.48 0.97
C GLY A 229 -18.90 32.19 -0.34
N SER A 230 -19.39 31.46 -1.35
CA SER A 230 -19.77 32.00 -2.66
C SER A 230 -21.29 32.18 -2.75
N ILE A 231 -21.72 33.22 -3.47
CA ILE A 231 -23.14 33.44 -3.78
C ILE A 231 -23.71 32.35 -4.70
N ASP A 232 -22.86 31.64 -5.44
CA ASP A 232 -23.25 30.51 -6.27
C ASP A 232 -23.49 29.23 -5.44
N GLY A 233 -23.17 29.24 -4.15
CA GLY A 233 -23.29 28.07 -3.28
C GLY A 233 -22.34 26.96 -3.74
N ALA A 234 -22.92 25.83 -4.20
CA ALA A 234 -22.17 24.71 -4.78
C ALA A 234 -22.02 24.80 -6.31
N GLN A 235 -22.72 25.74 -6.97
CA GLN A 235 -22.64 25.89 -8.43
C GLN A 235 -21.28 26.48 -8.82
N GLY A 236 -20.71 25.99 -9.93
CA GLY A 236 -19.35 26.35 -10.35
C GLY A 236 -18.22 25.57 -9.66
N PHE A 237 -18.57 24.70 -8.71
CA PHE A 237 -17.63 23.77 -8.08
C PHE A 237 -17.92 22.33 -8.52
N SER A 238 -16.85 21.52 -8.57
CA SER A 238 -16.89 20.08 -8.78
C SER A 238 -16.71 19.36 -7.44
N LEU A 239 -17.08 18.08 -7.40
CA LEU A 239 -16.74 17.23 -6.26
C LEU A 239 -15.28 16.78 -6.36
N ALA A 240 -14.59 16.89 -5.24
CA ALA A 240 -13.27 16.30 -5.03
C ALA A 240 -13.29 15.48 -3.74
N VAL A 241 -12.39 14.50 -3.66
CA VAL A 241 -12.22 13.66 -2.49
C VAL A 241 -10.73 13.63 -2.17
N ASP A 242 -10.42 13.95 -0.92
CA ASP A 242 -9.10 13.76 -0.33
C ASP A 242 -9.13 12.43 0.43
N TYR A 243 -8.21 11.51 0.15
CA TYR A 243 -8.18 10.18 0.75
C TYR A 243 -6.77 9.74 1.13
N GLU A 244 -6.68 8.99 2.23
CA GLU A 244 -5.44 8.50 2.85
C GLU A 244 -5.53 7.03 3.28
#